data_AF-A0A349SDG6-F1
#
_entry.id   AF-A0A349SDG6-F1
#
_cell.length_a   1.000
_cell.length_b   1.000
_cell.length_c   1.000
_cell.angle_alpha   90.00
_cell.angle_beta   90.00
_cell.angle_gamma   90.00
#
_symmetry.space_group_name_H-M   'P 1'
#
loop_
_entity.id
_entity.type
_entity.pdbx_description
1 polymer ?
#
loop_
_entity_poly.entity_id
_entity_poly.type
_entity_poly.pdbx_seq_one_letter_code
_entity_poly.pdbx_strand_id
1 'polypeptide(L)' 'LNSSVATEGVSVRLQEIEGTVPSLRERIPGCAFAPRCHAATQQCREQLPVLEEKSIGHRVA' A
#
# COMPACT_ATOMS: atom_id res chain seq x y z
N LEU A 1 -6.36 14.52 -15.29
CA LEU A 1 -5.40 14.59 -14.15
C LEU A 1 -5.00 13.17 -13.75
N ASN A 2 -4.61 12.31 -14.69
CA ASN A 2 -4.35 10.90 -14.38
C ASN A 2 -3.34 10.34 -15.41
N SER A 3 -2.18 10.98 -15.52
CA SER A 3 -1.10 10.50 -16.39
C SER A 3 -0.15 9.64 -15.57
N SER A 4 -0.52 8.38 -15.42
CA SER A 4 0.38 7.32 -14.96
C SER A 4 1.42 7.06 -16.03
N VAL A 5 2.68 7.05 -15.63
CA VAL A 5 3.87 6.80 -16.46
C VAL A 5 3.69 5.48 -17.24
N ALA A 6 3.69 5.57 -18.57
CA ALA A 6 3.77 4.43 -19.47
C ALA A 6 5.07 4.55 -20.27
N THR A 7 6.10 3.84 -19.83
CA THR A 7 7.24 3.50 -20.69
C THR A 7 6.78 2.37 -21.62
N GLU A 8 7.04 2.55 -22.92
CA GLU A 8 6.59 1.75 -24.07
C GLU A 8 6.28 0.27 -23.74
N GLY A 9 5.00 -0.05 -23.61
CA GLY A 9 4.52 -1.39 -23.27
C GLY A 9 3.13 -1.32 -22.67
N VAL A 10 2.24 -2.20 -23.11
CA VAL A 10 0.81 -2.30 -22.76
C VAL A 10 0.49 -1.80 -21.34
N SER A 11 -0.28 -0.72 -21.24
CA SER A 11 -0.80 -0.24 -19.95
C SER A 11 -1.89 -1.19 -19.46
N VAL A 12 -1.56 -2.02 -18.48
CA VAL A 12 -2.56 -2.85 -17.79
C VAL A 12 -3.24 -1.99 -16.73
N ARG A 13 -4.58 -2.07 -16.68
CA ARG A 13 -5.36 -1.37 -15.67
C ARG A 13 -4.95 -1.86 -14.28
N LEU A 14 -4.57 -0.93 -13.41
CA LEU A 14 -4.29 -1.22 -12.01
C LEU A 14 -5.53 -1.84 -11.36
N GLN A 15 -5.30 -2.90 -10.59
CA GLN A 15 -6.36 -3.54 -9.82
C GLN A 15 -6.75 -2.66 -8.64
N GLU A 16 -8.05 -2.55 -8.40
CA GLU A 16 -8.57 -1.86 -7.24
C GLU A 16 -8.35 -2.70 -5.98
N ILE A 17 -8.12 -2.03 -4.86
CA ILE A 17 -8.11 -2.67 -3.56
C ILE A 17 -9.54 -2.59 -3.02
N GLU A 18 -10.20 -3.73 -2.84
CA GLU A 18 -11.58 -3.80 -2.33
C GLU A 18 -11.74 -3.17 -0.94
N GLY A 19 -12.95 -2.70 -0.62
CA GLY A 19 -13.32 -2.15 0.69
C GLY A 19 -13.18 -0.63 0.84
N THR A 20 -13.27 -0.13 2.08
CA THR A 20 -13.27 1.33 2.39
C THR A 20 -12.09 1.73 3.26
N VAL A 21 -11.54 2.93 3.03
CA VAL A 21 -10.42 3.47 3.83
C VAL A 21 -10.81 3.47 5.32
N PRO A 22 -9.99 2.90 6.21
CA PRO A 22 -10.26 2.91 7.65
C PRO A 22 -10.43 4.33 8.20
N SER A 23 -11.24 4.46 9.25
CA SER A 23 -11.40 5.72 9.98
C SER A 23 -10.08 6.16 10.59
N LEU A 24 -9.59 7.35 10.22
CA LEU A 24 -8.39 7.95 10.82
C LEU A 24 -8.63 8.51 12.24
N ARG A 25 -9.89 8.49 12.72
CA ARG A 25 -10.23 8.87 14.11
C ARG A 25 -9.95 7.74 15.09
N GLU A 26 -9.90 6.51 14.59
CA GLU A 26 -9.63 5.32 15.36
C GLU A 26 -8.15 4.96 15.26
N ARG A 27 -7.64 4.25 16.26
CA ARG A 27 -6.26 3.77 16.24
C ARG A 27 -6.14 2.68 15.18
N ILE A 28 -5.20 2.85 14.25
CA ILE A 28 -4.86 1.81 13.27
C ILE A 28 -3.59 1.09 13.76
N PRO A 29 -3.70 -0.12 14.33
CA PRO A 29 -2.52 -0.89 14.73
C PRO A 29 -1.78 -1.39 13.48
N GLY A 30 -0.46 -1.33 13.54
CA GLY A 30 0.41 -1.79 12.46
C GLY A 30 0.29 -1.01 11.16
N CYS A 31 0.26 -1.71 10.03
CA CYS A 31 0.20 -1.18 8.68
C CYS A 31 -1.21 -0.66 8.35
N ALA A 32 -1.31 0.58 7.88
CA ALA A 32 -2.59 1.21 7.53
C ALA A 32 -3.36 0.50 6.39
N PHE A 33 -2.65 -0.26 5.57
CA PHE A 33 -3.24 -1.02 4.46
C PHE A 33 -3.70 -2.42 4.87
N ALA A 34 -3.29 -2.93 6.04
CA ALA A 34 -3.59 -4.29 6.49
C ALA A 34 -5.10 -4.66 6.48
N PRO A 35 -6.05 -3.74 6.74
CA PRO A 35 -7.47 -4.06 6.65
C PRO A 35 -7.99 -4.39 5.24
N ARG A 36 -7.25 -4.00 4.19
CA ARG A 36 -7.69 -4.15 2.79
C ARG A 36 -6.65 -4.80 1.88
N CYS A 37 -5.42 -4.98 2.36
CA CYS A 37 -4.34 -5.58 1.58
C CYS A 37 -4.51 -7.10 1.49
N HIS A 38 -4.57 -7.62 0.26
CA HIS A 38 -4.67 -9.07 0.00
C HIS A 38 -3.43 -9.86 0.45
N ALA A 39 -2.28 -9.18 0.62
CA ALA A 39 -1.03 -9.76 1.10
C ALA A 39 -0.80 -9.56 2.61
N ALA A 40 -1.78 -9.04 3.35
CA ALA A 40 -1.60 -8.72 4.77
C ALA A 40 -1.34 -9.98 5.62
N THR A 41 -0.21 -9.98 6.33
CA THR A 41 0.14 -11.02 7.31
C THR A 41 -0.28 -10.60 8.73
N GLN A 42 -0.09 -11.48 9.71
CA GLN A 42 -0.30 -11.14 11.12
C GLN A 42 0.61 -9.98 11.56
N GLN A 43 1.87 -9.99 11.13
CA GLN A 43 2.83 -8.92 11.43
C GLN A 43 2.31 -7.55 10.96
N CYS A 44 1.70 -7.49 9.76
CA CYS A 44 1.12 -6.25 9.25
C CYS A 44 0.01 -5.67 10.15
N ARG A 45 -0.73 -6.51 10.87
CA ARG A 45 -1.84 -6.07 11.74
C ARG A 45 -1.36 -5.62 13.12
N GLU A 46 -0.19 -6.07 13.53
CA GLU A 46 0.32 -5.91 14.89
C GLU A 46 1.47 -4.89 14.99
N GLN A 47 2.29 -4.77 13.94
CA GLN A 47 3.54 -4.01 13.96
C GLN A 47 3.56 -2.93 12.89
N LEU A 48 3.96 -1.72 13.27
CA LEU A 48 4.16 -0.63 12.33
C LEU A 48 5.42 -0.95 11.51
N PRO A 49 5.33 -1.01 10.16
CA PRO A 49 6.49 -1.34 9.36
C PRO A 49 7.52 -0.21 9.40
N VAL A 50 8.79 -0.59 9.35
CA VAL A 50 9.91 0.35 9.29
C VAL A 50 10.06 0.83 7.85
N LEU A 51 10.32 2.13 7.69
CA LEU A 51 10.55 2.73 6.39
C LEU A 51 11.97 2.41 5.89
N GLU A 52 12.04 1.59 4.85
CA GLU A 52 13.27 1.07 4.28
C GLU A 52 13.44 1.49 2.81
N GLU A 53 14.67 1.59 2.34
CA GLU A 53 14.97 1.82 0.92
C GLU A 53 15.09 0.47 0.19
N LYS A 54 14.25 0.23 -0.82
CA LYS A 54 14.25 -1.01 -1.62
C LYS A 54 15.02 -0.87 -2.93
N SER A 55 15.13 0.36 -3.45
CA SER A 55 16.02 0.75 -4.55
C SER A 55 16.33 2.24 -4.47
N ILE A 56 17.29 2.73 -5.25
CA ILE A 56 17.72 4.15 -5.21
C ILE A 56 16.51 5.08 -5.36
N GLY A 57 16.22 5.85 -4.31
CA GLY A 57 15.10 6.80 -4.29
C GLY A 57 13.71 6.17 -4.11
N HIS A 58 13.63 4.87 -3.82
CA HIS A 58 12.39 4.13 -3.57
C HIS A 58 12.35 3.62 -2.14
N ARG A 59 11.47 4.22 -1.33
CA ARG A 59 11.27 3.85 0.07
C ARG A 59 9.90 3.24 0.30
N VAL A 60 9.83 2.21 1.14
CA VAL A 60 8.62 1.44 1.45
C VAL A 60 8.54 1.23 2.96
N ALA A 61 7.33 1.39 3.52
CA ALA A 61 6.96 0.96 4.86
C ALA A 61 5.70 0.09 4.73
#